data_AF-A0A7C1R1Y8-F1
#
_entry.id   AF-A0A7C1R1Y8-F1
#
_cell.length_a   1.000
_cell.length_b   1.000
_cell.length_c   1.000
_cell.angle_alpha   90.00
_cell.angle_beta   90.00
_cell.angle_gamma   90.00
#
_symmetry.space_group_name_H-M   'P 1'
#
loop_
_entity.id
_entity.type
_entity.pdbx_description
1 polymer ?
#
loop_
_entity_poly.entity_id
_entity_poly.type
_entity_poly.pdbx_seq_one_letter_code
_entity_poly.pdbx_strand_id
1 'polypeptide(L)'
;MVCDRTGLDYRRSDMRKQWDGIWVNKWDWEPRHPQDFVKGIKDHQAVYDPRPAIDSAIDNTTTTSAASSKGGFTVTLTSVTNIADGDAIGITRDDALVQWNVVNGTPAGNVVTLLEPLLDDVASGNTVYRGDDGSNHFAATNDTQPEDL
;
A
#
# COMPACT_ATOMS: atom_id res chain seq x y z
N MET A 1 57.10 11.36 19.03
CA MET A 1 55.63 11.24 18.86
C MET A 1 55.49 10.32 17.68
N VAL A 2 54.72 9.26 17.85
CA VAL A 2 54.59 8.21 16.84
C VAL A 2 53.59 8.67 15.78
N CYS A 3 53.96 8.49 14.51
CA CYS A 3 53.05 8.70 13.37
C CYS A 3 52.15 7.47 13.20
N ASP A 4 50.83 7.66 13.14
CA ASP A 4 49.87 6.57 13.01
C ASP A 4 49.90 5.89 11.63
N ARG A 5 50.44 6.58 10.60
CA ARG A 5 50.54 6.07 9.23
C ARG A 5 51.83 5.29 8.95
N THR A 6 52.95 5.74 9.49
CA THR A 6 54.28 5.14 9.23
C THR A 6 54.84 4.34 10.41
N GLY A 7 54.28 4.51 11.61
CA GLY A 7 54.75 3.85 12.84
C GLY A 7 56.09 4.35 13.38
N LEU A 8 56.67 5.38 12.76
CA LEU A 8 57.97 5.94 13.15
C LEU A 8 57.81 7.12 14.11
N ASP A 9 58.83 7.32 14.95
CA ASP A 9 58.91 8.46 15.85
C ASP A 9 59.40 9.73 15.14
N TYR A 10 58.61 10.80 15.22
CA TYR A 10 58.97 12.12 14.73
C TYR A 10 58.96 13.17 15.86
N ARG A 11 59.64 14.28 15.59
CA ARG A 11 59.58 15.48 16.43
C ARG A 11 58.17 16.06 16.39
N ARG A 12 57.70 16.60 17.51
CA ARG A 12 56.37 17.23 17.62
C ARG A 12 56.16 18.37 16.61
N SER A 13 57.24 19.07 16.25
CA SER A 13 57.23 20.14 15.22
C SER A 13 56.92 19.63 13.81
N ASP A 14 57.19 18.35 13.54
CA ASP A 14 57.01 17.73 12.22
C ASP A 14 55.73 16.88 12.14
N MET A 15 54.87 16.96 13.16
CA MET A 15 53.61 16.23 13.25
C MET A 15 52.42 17.17 13.05
N ARG A 16 51.40 16.68 12.34
CA ARG A 16 50.14 17.39 12.09
C ARG A 16 48.96 16.46 12.35
N LYS A 17 47.87 17.02 12.88
CA LYS A 17 46.61 16.29 13.03
C LYS A 17 45.83 16.38 11.72
N GLN A 18 45.45 15.23 11.16
CA GLN A 18 44.66 15.15 9.94
C GLN A 18 43.16 15.26 10.27
N TRP A 19 42.33 15.42 9.23
CA TRP A 19 40.89 15.69 9.34
C TRP A 19 40.06 14.53 9.91
N ASP A 20 40.60 13.32 9.87
CA ASP A 20 40.10 12.07 10.47
C ASP A 20 40.51 11.90 11.94
N GLY A 21 41.42 12.75 12.43
CA GLY A 21 41.81 12.84 13.84
C GLY A 21 43.10 12.11 14.21
N ILE A 22 43.78 11.46 13.26
CA ILE A 22 45.07 10.79 13.50
C ILE A 22 46.25 11.78 13.42
N TRP A 23 47.38 11.40 14.00
CA TRP A 23 48.62 12.17 13.91
C TRP A 23 49.52 11.61 12.81
N VAL A 24 49.78 12.43 11.80
CA VAL A 24 50.64 12.10 10.67
C VAL A 24 51.85 13.03 10.63
N ASN A 25 52.93 12.56 10.01
CA ASN A 25 54.05 13.46 9.71
C ASN A 25 53.58 14.56 8.73
N LYS A 26 54.34 15.66 8.64
CA LYS A 26 53.99 16.80 7.78
C LYS A 26 53.99 16.49 6.27
N TRP A 27 54.66 15.43 5.84
CA TRP A 27 54.84 15.08 4.43
C TRP A 27 53.69 14.24 3.88
N ASP A 28 53.12 13.39 4.72
CA ASP A 28 51.99 12.50 4.42
C ASP A 28 50.65 13.12 4.84
N TRP A 29 50.67 14.40 5.25
CA TRP A 29 49.46 15.15 5.58
C TRP A 29 48.68 15.43 4.30
N GLU A 30 47.41 15.03 4.27
CA GLU A 30 46.52 15.26 3.13
C GLU A 30 45.37 16.22 3.51
N PRO A 31 45.02 17.16 2.61
CA PRO A 31 43.86 18.02 2.80
C PRO A 31 42.56 17.20 2.73
N ARG A 32 41.54 17.64 3.46
CA ARG A 32 40.20 17.03 3.39
C ARG A 32 39.55 17.33 2.03
N HIS A 33 38.85 16.36 1.45
CA HIS A 33 38.18 16.55 0.17
C HIS A 33 37.08 17.63 0.27
N PRO A 34 36.98 18.58 -0.68
CA PRO A 34 35.99 19.65 -0.62
C PRO A 34 34.54 19.17 -0.55
N GLN A 35 34.24 18.00 -1.13
CA GLN A 35 32.88 17.42 -1.14
C GLN A 35 32.37 17.10 0.28
N ASP A 36 33.25 16.82 1.24
CA ASP A 36 32.85 16.53 2.62
C ASP A 36 32.21 17.73 3.33
N PHE A 37 32.45 18.94 2.83
CA PHE A 37 31.85 20.16 3.36
C PHE A 37 30.48 20.47 2.75
N VAL A 38 30.08 19.74 1.70
CA VAL A 38 28.79 19.94 1.03
C VAL A 38 27.68 19.34 1.90
N LYS A 39 26.72 20.19 2.30
CA LYS A 39 25.51 19.76 3.00
C LYS A 39 24.38 19.54 2.00
N GLY A 40 23.64 18.44 2.14
CA GLY A 40 22.45 18.18 1.33
C GLY A 40 21.35 19.20 1.61
N ILE A 41 20.71 19.69 0.56
CA ILE A 41 19.48 20.50 0.64
C ILE A 41 18.30 19.53 0.64
N LYS A 42 17.31 19.75 1.52
CA LYS A 42 16.10 18.92 1.57
C LYS A 42 15.30 19.12 0.29
N ASP A 43 15.04 18.03 -0.42
CA ASP A 43 14.22 18.04 -1.63
C ASP A 43 12.71 18.07 -1.29
N HIS A 44 11.94 18.75 -2.13
CA HIS A 44 10.49 18.76 -2.09
C HIS A 44 9.99 17.68 -3.05
N GLN A 45 9.95 16.44 -2.57
CA GLN A 45 9.54 15.27 -3.37
C GLN A 45 8.06 15.27 -3.77
N ALA A 46 7.24 16.16 -3.21
CA ALA A 46 5.82 16.24 -3.51
C ALA A 46 5.59 16.82 -4.91
N VAL A 47 4.79 16.10 -5.71
CA VAL A 47 4.31 16.58 -7.01
C VAL A 47 3.24 17.64 -6.78
N TYR A 48 3.29 18.74 -7.54
CA TYR A 48 2.36 19.87 -7.42
C TYR A 48 0.89 19.48 -7.68
N ASP A 49 0.67 18.66 -8.71
CA ASP A 49 -0.65 18.15 -9.08
C ASP A 49 -0.60 16.62 -9.16
N PRO A 50 -0.74 15.92 -8.03
CA PRO A 50 -0.82 14.47 -8.04
C PRO A 50 -2.14 14.06 -8.70
N ARG A 51 -2.09 13.04 -9.57
CA ARG A 51 -3.30 12.44 -10.12
C ARG A 51 -4.28 12.13 -8.97
N PRO A 52 -5.55 12.55 -9.05
CA PRO A 52 -6.51 12.30 -7.99
C PRO A 52 -6.58 10.81 -7.69
N ALA A 53 -6.67 10.48 -6.41
CA ALA A 53 -6.85 9.10 -5.97
C ALA A 53 -8.16 8.58 -6.59
N ILE A 54 -8.07 7.46 -7.31
CA ILE A 54 -9.27 6.69 -7.61
C ILE A 54 -9.65 6.07 -6.26
N ASP A 55 -10.77 6.52 -5.71
CA ASP A 55 -11.38 5.88 -4.55
C ASP A 55 -11.47 4.39 -4.85
N SER A 56 -10.67 3.59 -4.16
CA SER A 56 -10.66 2.13 -4.30
C SER A 56 -11.79 1.55 -3.46
N ALA A 57 -12.98 2.15 -3.57
CA ALA A 57 -14.16 1.80 -2.81
C ALA A 57 -14.75 0.49 -3.32
N ILE A 58 -14.02 -0.60 -3.08
CA ILE A 58 -14.59 -1.95 -2.90
C ILE A 58 -15.33 -2.03 -1.54
N ASP A 59 -15.70 -0.87 -0.98
CA ASP A 59 -15.88 -0.60 0.45
C ASP A 59 -17.34 -0.74 0.91
N ASN A 60 -18.08 -1.65 0.31
CA ASN A 60 -19.21 -2.23 1.02
C ASN A 60 -18.95 -3.69 1.35
N THR A 61 -18.07 -3.87 2.33
CA THR A 61 -17.77 -5.16 2.93
C THR A 61 -18.79 -5.48 4.03
N THR A 62 -19.51 -6.59 3.90
CA THR A 62 -20.39 -7.16 4.95
C THR A 62 -19.80 -8.49 5.42
N THR A 63 -20.41 -9.16 6.40
CA THR A 63 -19.96 -10.47 6.88
C THR A 63 -21.07 -11.49 6.80
N THR A 64 -20.74 -12.77 6.73
CA THR A 64 -21.72 -13.85 6.90
C THR A 64 -22.17 -13.91 8.36
N SER A 65 -23.47 -14.08 8.60
CA SER A 65 -24.05 -14.21 9.94
C SER A 65 -24.35 -15.67 10.34
N ALA A 66 -24.26 -16.60 9.37
CA ALA A 66 -24.39 -18.03 9.58
C ALA A 66 -23.42 -18.79 8.67
N ALA A 67 -23.01 -19.98 9.08
CA ALA A 67 -22.19 -20.85 8.25
C ALA A 67 -23.00 -21.37 7.04
N SER A 68 -22.35 -21.51 5.89
CA SER A 68 -22.90 -22.13 4.70
C SER A 68 -21.93 -23.18 4.18
N SER A 69 -22.46 -24.35 3.81
CA SER A 69 -21.63 -25.48 3.40
C SER A 69 -21.34 -25.46 1.90
N LYS A 70 -20.23 -26.10 1.53
CA LYS A 70 -19.87 -26.43 0.15
C LYS A 70 -21.05 -27.04 -0.60
N GLY A 71 -21.23 -26.60 -1.84
CA GLY A 71 -22.34 -27.02 -2.70
C GLY A 71 -23.64 -26.25 -2.44
N GLY A 72 -23.73 -25.44 -1.38
CA GLY A 72 -24.86 -24.57 -1.11
C GLY A 72 -24.95 -23.41 -2.09
N PHE A 73 -26.17 -22.91 -2.31
CA PHE A 73 -26.47 -21.76 -3.16
C PHE A 73 -26.88 -20.53 -2.34
N THR A 74 -26.80 -20.58 -1.03
CA THR A 74 -27.33 -19.52 -0.16
C THR A 74 -26.31 -19.12 0.87
N VAL A 75 -26.16 -17.82 1.11
CA VAL A 75 -25.38 -17.27 2.20
C VAL A 75 -26.23 -16.30 2.99
N THR A 76 -26.11 -16.34 4.32
CA THR A 76 -26.80 -15.37 5.19
C THR A 76 -25.80 -14.32 5.62
N LEU A 77 -26.12 -13.06 5.37
CA LEU A 77 -25.25 -11.91 5.63
C LEU A 77 -25.70 -11.17 6.89
N THR A 78 -24.84 -10.31 7.42
CA THR A 78 -25.17 -9.41 8.54
C THR A 78 -25.97 -8.21 8.04
N SER A 79 -25.71 -7.77 6.80
CA SER A 79 -26.48 -6.76 6.09
C SER A 79 -26.46 -7.02 4.59
N VAL A 80 -27.61 -6.82 3.95
CA VAL A 80 -27.79 -6.82 2.49
C VAL A 80 -28.01 -5.41 1.92
N THR A 81 -27.69 -4.36 2.68
CA THR A 81 -27.82 -2.98 2.20
C THR A 81 -27.12 -2.83 0.86
N ASN A 82 -27.88 -2.33 -0.13
CA ASN A 82 -27.54 -2.19 -1.55
C ASN A 82 -27.06 -3.47 -2.27
N ILE A 83 -27.36 -4.67 -1.78
CA ILE A 83 -27.21 -5.92 -2.55
C ILE A 83 -28.51 -6.18 -3.31
N ALA A 84 -28.45 -6.25 -4.64
CA ALA A 84 -29.56 -6.52 -5.52
C ALA A 84 -29.34 -7.80 -6.36
N ASP A 85 -30.39 -8.23 -7.05
CA ASP A 85 -30.30 -9.29 -8.06
C ASP A 85 -29.32 -8.90 -9.17
N GLY A 86 -28.45 -9.82 -9.56
CA GLY A 86 -27.43 -9.60 -10.59
C GLY A 86 -26.13 -8.98 -10.09
N ASP A 87 -26.03 -8.54 -8.83
CA ASP A 87 -24.80 -7.98 -8.28
C ASP A 87 -23.71 -9.06 -8.14
N ALA A 88 -22.47 -8.69 -8.47
CA ALA A 88 -21.31 -9.53 -8.18
C ALA A 88 -20.91 -9.38 -6.72
N ILE A 89 -20.75 -10.51 -6.02
CA ILE A 89 -20.28 -10.56 -4.63
C ILE A 89 -19.13 -11.55 -4.49
N GLY A 90 -18.13 -11.17 -3.71
CA GLY A 90 -16.98 -12.00 -3.36
C GLY A 90 -17.11 -12.51 -1.94
N ILE A 91 -17.22 -13.81 -1.74
CA ILE A 91 -17.35 -14.42 -0.41
C ILE A 91 -16.04 -15.10 -0.04
N THR A 92 -15.49 -14.76 1.13
CA THR A 92 -14.29 -15.44 1.66
C THR A 92 -14.70 -16.81 2.19
N ARG A 93 -14.08 -17.88 1.69
CA ARG A 93 -14.30 -19.26 2.15
C ARG A 93 -13.29 -19.64 3.24
N ASP A 94 -13.50 -20.77 3.89
CA ASP A 94 -12.65 -21.23 5.00
C ASP A 94 -11.23 -21.63 4.54
N ASP A 95 -11.03 -21.86 3.24
CA ASP A 95 -9.72 -22.03 2.60
C ASP A 95 -8.96 -20.69 2.39
N ALA A 96 -9.50 -19.59 2.93
CA ALA A 96 -9.00 -18.22 2.81
C ALA A 96 -8.97 -17.67 1.38
N LEU A 97 -9.63 -18.32 0.42
CA LEU A 97 -9.81 -17.82 -0.93
C LEU A 97 -11.18 -17.19 -1.11
N VAL A 98 -11.24 -16.11 -1.88
CA VAL A 98 -12.50 -15.45 -2.25
C VAL A 98 -13.10 -16.14 -3.46
N GLN A 99 -14.35 -16.58 -3.33
CA GLN A 99 -15.17 -17.00 -4.46
C GLN A 99 -16.03 -15.82 -4.91
N TRP A 100 -15.85 -15.39 -6.16
CA TRP A 100 -16.76 -14.45 -6.81
C TRP A 100 -17.98 -15.19 -7.35
N ASN A 101 -19.15 -14.61 -7.12
CA ASN A 101 -20.43 -15.16 -7.55
C ASN A 101 -21.40 -14.01 -7.89
N VAL A 102 -22.52 -14.34 -8.51
CA VAL A 102 -23.58 -13.40 -8.86
C VAL A 102 -24.81 -13.70 -8.00
N VAL A 103 -25.43 -12.66 -7.47
CA VAL A 103 -26.69 -12.77 -6.74
C VAL A 103 -27.81 -13.17 -7.70
N ASN A 104 -28.56 -14.21 -7.35
CA ASN A 104 -29.65 -14.77 -8.15
C ASN A 104 -31.00 -14.53 -7.46
N GLY A 105 -31.65 -13.44 -7.84
CA GLY A 105 -32.90 -12.95 -7.27
C GLY A 105 -32.72 -11.96 -6.12
N THR A 106 -33.79 -11.26 -5.78
CA THR A 106 -33.79 -10.29 -4.68
C THR A 106 -33.50 -10.97 -3.33
N PRO A 107 -32.56 -10.46 -2.51
CA PRO A 107 -32.31 -11.01 -1.19
C PRO A 107 -33.58 -11.09 -0.32
N ALA A 108 -33.80 -12.25 0.30
CA ALA A 108 -34.92 -12.48 1.20
C ALA A 108 -34.48 -12.17 2.64
N GLY A 109 -34.73 -10.93 3.07
CA GLY A 109 -34.13 -10.43 4.31
C GLY A 109 -32.61 -10.42 4.18
N ASN A 110 -31.89 -11.07 5.08
CA ASN A 110 -30.44 -11.16 5.05
C ASN A 110 -29.88 -12.37 4.27
N VAL A 111 -30.76 -13.15 3.63
CA VAL A 111 -30.34 -14.33 2.85
C VAL A 111 -30.18 -13.95 1.39
N VAL A 112 -28.99 -14.23 0.86
CA VAL A 112 -28.63 -14.02 -0.54
C VAL A 112 -28.52 -15.37 -1.23
N THR A 113 -29.20 -15.52 -2.37
CA THR A 113 -29.10 -16.69 -3.23
C THR A 113 -28.05 -16.42 -4.31
N LEU A 114 -27.24 -17.42 -4.61
CA LEU A 114 -26.12 -17.38 -5.55
C LEU A 114 -26.51 -18.07 -6.86
N LEU A 115 -25.91 -17.64 -7.95
CA LEU A 115 -26.08 -18.28 -9.25
C LEU A 115 -25.33 -19.61 -9.33
N GLU A 116 -24.13 -19.67 -8.75
CA GLU A 116 -23.27 -20.85 -8.71
C GLU A 116 -23.14 -21.41 -7.28
N PRO A 117 -22.89 -22.72 -7.11
CA PRO A 117 -22.71 -23.29 -5.79
C PRO A 117 -21.39 -22.84 -5.13
N LEU A 118 -21.36 -22.85 -3.80
CA LEU A 118 -20.14 -22.63 -3.02
C LEU A 118 -19.12 -23.75 -3.28
N LEU A 119 -17.88 -23.38 -3.60
CA LEU A 119 -16.80 -24.32 -3.89
C LEU A 119 -16.20 -24.95 -2.62
N ASP A 120 -16.37 -24.30 -1.47
CA ASP A 120 -15.98 -24.79 -0.15
C ASP A 120 -16.89 -24.22 0.95
N ASP A 121 -16.71 -24.68 2.19
CA ASP A 121 -17.42 -24.19 3.36
C ASP A 121 -17.10 -22.71 3.65
N VAL A 122 -18.08 -22.02 4.22
CA VAL A 122 -18.02 -20.62 4.62
C VAL A 122 -18.51 -20.53 6.06
N ALA A 123 -17.61 -20.25 7.00
CA ALA A 123 -17.96 -20.01 8.39
C ALA A 123 -18.73 -18.68 8.57
N SER A 124 -19.40 -18.55 9.71
CA SER A 124 -19.97 -17.27 10.14
C SER A 124 -18.85 -16.27 10.47
N GLY A 125 -19.03 -15.01 10.08
CA GLY A 125 -18.05 -13.95 10.28
C GLY A 125 -17.10 -13.77 9.10
N ASN A 126 -17.19 -14.61 8.07
CA ASN A 126 -16.37 -14.48 6.87
C ASN A 126 -16.75 -13.22 6.09
N THR A 127 -15.72 -12.57 5.56
CA THR A 127 -15.84 -11.31 4.84
C THR A 127 -16.50 -11.50 3.48
N VAL A 128 -17.46 -10.63 3.17
CA VAL A 128 -18.14 -10.56 1.88
C VAL A 128 -17.90 -9.20 1.26
N TYR A 129 -17.22 -9.20 0.13
CA TYR A 129 -16.92 -8.05 -0.70
C TYR A 129 -18.04 -7.85 -1.71
N ARG A 130 -18.34 -6.61 -2.04
CA ARG A 130 -19.12 -6.31 -3.24
C ARG A 130 -18.19 -6.04 -4.40
N GLY A 131 -18.58 -6.53 -5.57
CA GLY A 131 -17.94 -6.15 -6.82
C GLY A 131 -18.42 -4.77 -7.22
N ASP A 132 -17.51 -3.97 -7.74
CA ASP A 132 -17.88 -2.73 -8.41
C ASP A 132 -18.84 -3.10 -9.54
N ASP A 133 -19.97 -2.41 -9.63
CA ASP A 133 -21.01 -2.59 -10.65
C ASP A 133 -20.54 -2.23 -12.08
N GLY A 134 -19.25 -1.93 -12.24
CA GLY A 134 -18.65 -1.41 -13.47
C GLY A 134 -19.27 -0.08 -13.92
N SER A 135 -20.09 0.57 -13.10
CA SER A 135 -20.86 1.74 -13.48
C SER A 135 -20.15 3.02 -13.00
N ASN A 136 -19.33 3.56 -13.91
CA ASN A 136 -18.89 4.95 -13.99
C ASN A 136 -18.22 5.59 -12.75
N HIS A 137 -16.94 5.29 -12.54
CA HIS A 137 -16.02 6.18 -11.79
C HIS A 137 -15.33 7.26 -12.65
N PHE A 138 -15.70 7.38 -13.94
CA PHE A 138 -15.22 8.47 -14.79
C PHE A 138 -16.21 9.64 -14.76
N ALA A 139 -16.27 10.36 -13.64
CA ALA A 139 -16.78 11.72 -13.67
C ALA A 139 -15.83 12.54 -14.54
N ALA A 140 -16.23 12.82 -15.78
CA ALA A 140 -15.54 13.75 -16.66
C ALA A 140 -15.64 15.16 -16.05
N THR A 141 -14.62 15.58 -15.31
CA THR A 141 -14.40 16.99 -15.00
C THR A 141 -13.23 17.51 -15.83
N ASN A 142 -13.34 17.41 -17.16
CA ASN A 142 -12.79 18.46 -18.00
C ASN A 142 -13.78 19.63 -17.96
N ASP A 143 -13.90 20.25 -16.78
CA ASP A 143 -14.42 21.60 -16.69
C ASP A 143 -13.24 22.49 -17.06
N THR A 144 -13.14 22.82 -18.35
CA THR A 144 -12.20 23.83 -18.84
C THR A 144 -12.45 25.11 -18.05
N GLN A 145 -11.56 25.43 -17.13
CA GLN A 145 -11.60 26.73 -16.47
C GLN A 145 -11.50 27.84 -17.54
N PRO A 146 -12.25 28.94 -17.40
CA PRO A 146 -12.32 29.99 -18.41
C PRO A 146 -11.00 30.76 -18.64
N GLU A 147 -9.94 30.42 -17.91
CA GLU A 147 -8.60 30.98 -18.04
C GLU A 147 -7.69 30.30 -19.07
N ASP A 148 -8.16 29.29 -19.81
CA ASP A 148 -7.36 28.60 -20.84
C ASP A 148 -7.58 29.16 -22.28
N LEU A 149 -7.66 30.50 -22.40
CA LEU A 149 -7.59 31.27 -23.67
C LEU A 149 -6.45 32.31 -23.65
#